data_AF-A0A7X8ZR68-F1
#
_entry.id   AF-A0A7X8ZR68-F1
#
_cell.length_a   1.000
_cell.length_b   1.000
_cell.length_c   1.000
_cell.angle_alpha   90.00
_cell.angle_beta   90.00
_cell.angle_gamma   90.00
#
_symmetry.space_group_name_H-M   'P 1'
#
loop_
_entity.id
_entity.type
_entity.pdbx_description
1 polymer ?
#
loop_
_entity_poly.entity_id
_entity_poly.type
_entity_poly.pdbx_seq_one_letter_code
_entity_poly.pdbx_strand_id
1 'polypeptide(L)'
;DPKQKELKINRLKDNSEYTLTYDKLLLSTGSSPFVPNPELLKFPNVFTLWNIPDVDNITAYIKEHQPKKAVVVGAGFIGLEMVENLAKKNIEVTLIEMADQVMPPFDPDMAKLIANYVANQNVKLMLSTGFNDLKNNGKTVVTSTNEEIDTDLIILSIGVRPNSQLAKDANLELNQRGGIKVDRFMQTSDPDIYAVGDAIEVNDYTLGNKVMVPLAGPANKQGRSVSANILGLEEEPYAGTLGTSIAKIFDLSVASVGASEKILQRNGLKYKEDYFVTIIHPMSHAGYYPGATAMTLKLIYAKDGKVLGAQIVGYEGVDKRIDTIATAMHFKANVKNLAELELAYAPPYSSAKDPVNFAGYTAKNFLEGLTDPVTYQEYQANKDVYTLLDIRENPEFMAKQLDDAIHIPLSELRNRLDELDPQKHYLTFCSVGLRGYVAERVLKQNNFTVSNLLGGLRTMEELEEDITNINSSKNYFEQSHAEDMTNIGSSQVDNSSNSNSIKETQIEILDVCGLSCPGPIVQVAKAIQEINDGDILDIRATDPGFSKDIESWAKNTGNTLLEKTEGKGQFNAKIQKGLGHIQNKVVPNQEISLTENK
;
A
#
# COMPACT_ATOMS: atom_id res chain seq x y z
N ASP A 1 -38.78 -25.59 1.84
CA ASP A 1 -39.18 -26.34 3.04
C ASP A 1 -38.26 -27.55 3.18
N PRO A 2 -37.34 -27.53 4.16
CA PRO A 2 -36.45 -28.66 4.41
C PRO A 2 -37.17 -29.97 4.77
N LYS A 3 -38.32 -29.91 5.45
CA LYS A 3 -39.07 -31.10 5.88
C LYS A 3 -39.66 -31.87 4.70
N GLN A 4 -40.10 -31.14 3.67
CA GLN A 4 -40.63 -31.71 2.43
C GLN A 4 -39.55 -31.88 1.35
N LYS A 5 -38.33 -31.40 1.60
CA LYS A 5 -37.23 -31.29 0.62
C LYS A 5 -37.65 -30.60 -0.69
N GLU A 6 -38.29 -29.44 -0.54
CA GLU A 6 -38.83 -28.65 -1.64
C GLU A 6 -38.32 -27.21 -1.65
N LEU A 7 -38.11 -26.67 -2.85
CA LEU A 7 -37.79 -25.28 -3.12
C LEU A 7 -38.90 -24.63 -3.94
N LYS A 8 -39.35 -23.46 -3.51
CA LYS A 8 -40.24 -22.61 -4.30
C LYS A 8 -39.38 -21.68 -5.15
N ILE A 9 -39.55 -21.73 -6.47
CA ILE A 9 -38.78 -20.95 -7.44
C ILE A 9 -39.70 -19.90 -8.08
N ASN A 10 -39.22 -18.66 -8.12
CA ASN A 10 -39.84 -17.58 -8.88
C ASN A 10 -39.06 -17.35 -10.19
N ARG A 11 -39.73 -17.45 -11.35
CA ARG A 11 -39.14 -17.12 -12.65
C ARG A 11 -39.22 -15.63 -12.90
N LEU A 12 -38.10 -14.93 -12.76
CA LEU A 12 -38.05 -13.46 -12.92
C LEU A 12 -38.52 -12.95 -14.30
N LYS A 13 -38.50 -13.80 -15.33
CA LYS A 13 -38.96 -13.43 -16.68
C LYS A 13 -40.47 -13.15 -16.75
N ASP A 14 -41.28 -13.88 -15.99
CA ASP A 14 -42.75 -13.83 -16.07
C ASP A 14 -43.44 -13.82 -14.70
N ASN A 15 -42.68 -13.83 -13.60
CA ASN A 15 -43.13 -13.93 -12.21
C ASN A 15 -43.96 -15.19 -11.91
N SER A 16 -43.87 -16.22 -12.74
CA SER A 16 -44.50 -17.51 -12.44
C SER A 16 -43.73 -18.26 -11.36
N GLU A 17 -44.47 -18.98 -10.52
CA GLU A 17 -43.92 -19.77 -9.42
C GLU A 17 -44.07 -21.27 -9.71
N TYR A 18 -43.06 -22.06 -9.32
CA TYR A 18 -43.14 -23.52 -9.35
C TYR A 18 -42.29 -24.13 -8.24
N THR A 19 -42.51 -25.41 -7.94
CA THR A 19 -41.77 -26.14 -6.91
C THR A 19 -40.78 -27.12 -7.54
N LEU A 20 -39.60 -27.25 -6.93
CA LEU A 20 -38.61 -28.28 -7.22
C LEU A 20 -38.32 -29.09 -5.97
N THR A 21 -38.29 -30.42 -6.10
CA THR A 21 -37.82 -31.33 -5.05
C THR A 21 -36.31 -31.50 -5.13
N TYR A 22 -35.65 -31.80 -4.02
CA TYR A 22 -34.21 -32.11 -3.98
C TYR A 22 -33.91 -33.31 -3.07
N ASP A 23 -32.85 -34.05 -3.38
CA ASP A 23 -32.29 -35.04 -2.45
C ASP A 23 -31.27 -34.38 -1.51
N LYS A 24 -30.40 -33.57 -2.11
CA LYS A 24 -29.41 -32.70 -1.48
C LYS A 24 -29.50 -31.29 -2.07
N LEU A 25 -29.23 -30.28 -1.25
CA LEU A 25 -29.26 -28.87 -1.64
C LEU A 25 -27.93 -28.19 -1.27
N LEU A 26 -27.38 -27.40 -2.20
CA LEU A 26 -26.21 -26.55 -1.96
C LEU A 26 -26.61 -25.07 -2.04
N LEU A 27 -26.38 -24.33 -0.96
CA LEU A 27 -26.56 -22.89 -0.89
C LEU A 27 -25.23 -22.18 -1.18
N SER A 28 -25.12 -21.53 -2.34
CA SER A 28 -24.01 -20.64 -2.69
C SER A 28 -24.54 -19.28 -3.13
N THR A 29 -25.30 -18.65 -2.23
CA THR A 29 -26.02 -17.40 -2.51
C THR A 29 -25.14 -16.15 -2.44
N GLY A 30 -23.87 -16.30 -2.05
CA GLY A 30 -22.89 -15.22 -1.98
C GLY A 30 -23.24 -14.15 -0.95
N SER A 31 -22.84 -12.92 -1.26
CA SER A 31 -23.12 -11.73 -0.45
C SER A 31 -23.73 -10.63 -1.32
N SER A 32 -24.18 -9.53 -0.71
CA SER A 32 -24.64 -8.33 -1.41
C SER A 32 -23.99 -7.09 -0.80
N PRO A 33 -23.74 -6.01 -1.58
CA PRO A 33 -23.26 -4.74 -1.04
C PRO A 33 -24.13 -4.25 0.11
N PHE A 34 -23.48 -3.78 1.17
CA PHE A 34 -24.19 -3.14 2.27
C PHE A 34 -24.51 -1.70 1.91
N VAL A 35 -25.80 -1.35 2.00
CA VAL A 35 -26.28 0.03 1.87
C VAL A 35 -26.96 0.42 3.19
N PRO A 36 -26.58 1.54 3.85
CA PRO A 36 -27.15 1.93 5.14
C PRO A 36 -28.65 2.23 5.05
N ASN A 37 -29.04 2.90 3.96
CA ASN A 37 -30.42 3.21 3.63
C ASN A 37 -30.69 2.90 2.14
N PRO A 38 -31.54 1.92 1.81
CA PRO A 38 -31.86 1.58 0.43
C PRO A 38 -32.41 2.74 -0.42
N GLU A 39 -33.01 3.75 0.21
CA GLU A 39 -33.51 4.95 -0.48
C GLU A 39 -32.41 5.72 -1.21
N LEU A 40 -31.15 5.59 -0.78
CA LEU A 40 -30.00 6.21 -1.44
C LEU A 40 -29.82 5.74 -2.89
N LEU A 41 -30.21 4.49 -3.19
CA LEU A 41 -30.11 3.93 -4.54
C LEU A 41 -31.20 4.43 -5.50
N LYS A 42 -32.14 5.26 -5.02
CA LYS A 42 -33.14 5.91 -5.89
C LYS A 42 -32.55 7.10 -6.66
N PHE A 43 -31.42 7.64 -6.20
CA PHE A 43 -30.73 8.71 -6.92
C PHE A 43 -29.98 8.13 -8.13
N PRO A 44 -30.13 8.71 -9.33
CA PRO A 44 -29.59 8.14 -10.56
C PRO A 44 -28.06 8.14 -10.63
N ASN A 45 -27.39 8.86 -9.72
CA ASN A 45 -25.95 9.02 -9.67
C ASN A 45 -25.27 8.26 -8.51
N VAL A 46 -26.02 7.42 -7.78
CA VAL A 46 -25.52 6.64 -6.65
C VAL A 46 -25.54 5.16 -7.02
N PHE A 47 -24.38 4.51 -6.94
CA PHE A 47 -24.22 3.12 -7.35
C PHE A 47 -23.53 2.28 -6.28
N THR A 48 -23.84 0.99 -6.29
CA THR A 48 -23.01 -0.08 -5.72
C THR A 48 -22.39 -0.89 -6.85
N LEU A 49 -21.43 -1.75 -6.54
CA LEU A 49 -20.83 -2.65 -7.52
C LEU A 49 -20.83 -4.08 -6.99
N TRP A 50 -21.52 -4.99 -7.69
CA TRP A 50 -21.54 -6.42 -7.37
C TRP A 50 -21.58 -7.32 -8.60
N ASN A 51 -22.38 -6.97 -9.62
CA ASN A 51 -22.61 -7.81 -10.79
C ASN A 51 -22.43 -7.04 -12.12
N ILE A 52 -22.61 -7.75 -13.24
CA ILE A 52 -22.49 -7.16 -14.58
C ILE A 52 -23.48 -6.00 -14.81
N PRO A 53 -24.79 -6.14 -14.51
CA PRO A 53 -25.73 -5.00 -14.57
C PRO A 53 -25.26 -3.74 -13.83
N ASP A 54 -24.64 -3.88 -12.65
CA ASP A 54 -24.10 -2.73 -11.91
C ASP A 54 -22.98 -2.03 -12.70
N VAL A 55 -22.06 -2.80 -13.30
CA VAL A 55 -21.00 -2.27 -14.17
C VAL A 55 -21.57 -1.56 -15.39
N ASP A 56 -22.58 -2.16 -16.03
CA ASP A 56 -23.25 -1.59 -17.21
C ASP A 56 -23.91 -0.25 -16.85
N ASN A 57 -24.60 -0.18 -15.71
CA ASN A 57 -25.25 1.03 -15.22
C ASN A 57 -24.24 2.15 -14.92
N ILE A 58 -23.15 1.85 -14.21
CA ILE A 58 -22.09 2.82 -13.91
C ILE A 58 -21.44 3.33 -15.21
N THR A 59 -21.13 2.41 -16.13
CA THR A 59 -20.49 2.74 -17.41
C THR A 59 -21.40 3.58 -18.30
N ALA A 60 -22.68 3.23 -18.38
CA ALA A 60 -23.69 4.00 -19.11
C ALA A 60 -23.83 5.41 -18.53
N TYR A 61 -23.92 5.54 -17.20
CA TYR A 61 -24.01 6.83 -16.53
C TYR A 61 -22.79 7.71 -16.83
N ILE A 62 -21.57 7.17 -16.70
CA ILE A 62 -20.33 7.90 -16.99
C ILE A 62 -20.31 8.37 -18.46
N LYS A 63 -20.73 7.52 -19.40
CA LYS A 63 -20.76 7.86 -20.82
C LYS A 63 -21.77 8.96 -21.14
N GLU A 64 -22.95 8.88 -20.55
CA GLU A 64 -24.06 9.81 -20.80
C GLU A 64 -23.84 11.17 -20.12
N HIS A 65 -23.41 11.17 -18.86
CA HIS A 65 -23.37 12.36 -18.02
C HIS A 65 -21.98 12.99 -17.91
N GLN A 66 -20.93 12.28 -18.34
CA GLN A 66 -19.53 12.75 -18.31
C GLN A 66 -19.12 13.40 -16.97
N PRO A 67 -19.31 12.69 -15.83
CA PRO A 67 -19.06 13.24 -14.50
C PRO A 67 -17.62 13.74 -14.38
N LYS A 68 -17.42 14.86 -13.70
CA LYS A 68 -16.11 15.45 -13.43
C LYS A 68 -15.63 15.12 -12.02
N LYS A 69 -16.56 14.98 -11.08
CA LYS A 69 -16.28 14.65 -9.68
C LYS A 69 -16.97 13.37 -9.26
N ALA A 70 -16.24 12.52 -8.54
CA ALA A 70 -16.78 11.32 -7.93
C ALA A 70 -16.42 11.23 -6.45
N VAL A 71 -17.36 10.71 -5.66
CA VAL A 71 -17.13 10.33 -4.27
C VAL A 71 -17.21 8.82 -4.17
N VAL A 72 -16.14 8.20 -3.66
CA VAL A 72 -16.12 6.77 -3.30
C VAL A 72 -16.21 6.68 -1.78
N VAL A 73 -17.16 5.89 -1.29
CA VAL A 73 -17.37 5.66 0.15
C VAL A 73 -16.90 4.26 0.52
N GLY A 74 -15.90 4.19 1.40
CA GLY A 74 -15.26 2.96 1.85
C GLY A 74 -13.94 2.68 1.11
N ALA A 75 -12.86 2.50 1.87
CA ALA A 75 -11.49 2.30 1.38
C ALA A 75 -11.00 0.86 1.57
N GLY A 76 -11.90 -0.12 1.37
CA GLY A 76 -11.53 -1.53 1.18
C GLY A 76 -11.06 -1.80 -0.25
N PHE A 77 -10.81 -3.08 -0.57
CA PHE A 77 -10.37 -3.54 -1.91
C PHE A 77 -11.17 -2.92 -3.05
N ILE A 78 -12.49 -3.14 -3.05
CA ILE A 78 -13.40 -2.68 -4.11
C ILE A 78 -13.40 -1.14 -4.22
N GLY A 79 -13.37 -0.43 -3.09
CA GLY A 79 -13.36 1.02 -3.07
C GLY A 79 -12.10 1.60 -3.73
N LEU A 80 -10.93 1.05 -3.39
CA LEU A 80 -9.65 1.48 -3.96
C LEU A 80 -9.52 1.10 -5.45
N GLU A 81 -10.06 -0.03 -5.87
CA GLU A 81 -10.16 -0.39 -7.29
C GLU A 81 -11.05 0.60 -8.06
N MET A 82 -12.17 1.03 -7.46
CA MET A 82 -13.05 2.04 -8.06
C MET A 82 -12.38 3.41 -8.13
N VAL A 83 -11.63 3.81 -7.10
CA VAL A 83 -10.81 5.02 -7.12
C VAL A 83 -9.83 5.00 -8.29
N GLU A 84 -9.05 3.91 -8.47
CA GLU A 84 -8.10 3.78 -9.58
C GLU A 84 -8.81 3.89 -10.94
N ASN A 85 -9.92 3.18 -11.13
CA ASN A 85 -10.62 3.14 -12.42
C ASN A 85 -11.29 4.48 -12.78
N LEU A 86 -11.79 5.21 -11.79
CA LEU A 86 -12.37 6.54 -11.98
C LEU A 86 -11.28 7.59 -12.24
N ALA A 87 -10.19 7.56 -11.48
CA ALA A 87 -9.05 8.46 -11.68
C ALA A 87 -8.45 8.31 -13.10
N LYS A 88 -8.31 7.08 -13.61
CA LYS A 88 -7.86 6.82 -14.99
C LYS A 88 -8.78 7.36 -16.08
N LYS A 89 -10.03 7.67 -15.74
CA LYS A 89 -10.99 8.33 -16.64
C LYS A 89 -10.93 9.87 -16.51
N ASN A 90 -9.92 10.40 -15.83
CA ASN A 90 -9.75 11.82 -15.53
C ASN A 90 -10.95 12.41 -14.76
N ILE A 91 -11.54 11.61 -13.87
CA ILE A 91 -12.55 12.05 -12.91
C ILE A 91 -11.83 12.38 -11.60
N GLU A 92 -12.08 13.55 -11.05
CA GLU A 92 -11.58 13.95 -9.73
C GLU A 92 -12.25 13.07 -8.67
N VAL A 93 -11.46 12.33 -7.87
CA VAL A 93 -12.00 11.39 -6.90
C VAL A 93 -11.73 11.86 -5.47
N THR A 94 -12.79 11.93 -4.67
CA THR A 94 -12.70 12.00 -3.21
C THR A 94 -13.03 10.63 -2.62
N LEU A 95 -12.11 10.06 -1.85
CA LEU A 95 -12.29 8.80 -1.14
C LEU A 95 -12.56 9.08 0.34
N ILE A 96 -13.69 8.62 0.84
CA ILE A 96 -14.15 8.81 2.22
C ILE A 96 -14.13 7.46 2.95
N GLU A 97 -13.46 7.40 4.10
CA GLU A 97 -13.39 6.21 4.95
C GLU A 97 -13.61 6.58 6.41
N MET A 98 -14.51 5.83 7.06
CA MET A 98 -14.88 6.05 8.46
C MET A 98 -13.75 5.64 9.41
N ALA A 99 -12.99 4.59 9.06
CA ALA A 99 -11.79 4.21 9.79
C ALA A 99 -10.66 5.22 9.61
N ASP A 100 -9.69 5.17 10.51
CA ASP A 100 -8.46 5.97 10.48
C ASP A 100 -7.42 5.47 9.45
N GLN A 101 -7.76 4.45 8.66
CA GLN A 101 -6.89 3.86 7.65
C GLN A 101 -7.67 3.28 6.47
N VAL A 102 -6.99 3.19 5.33
CA VAL A 102 -7.41 2.37 4.18
C VAL A 102 -7.09 0.89 4.44
N MET A 103 -7.63 0.00 3.60
CA MET A 103 -7.32 -1.44 3.57
C MET A 103 -7.38 -2.10 4.96
N PRO A 104 -8.59 -2.30 5.53
CA PRO A 104 -8.77 -2.83 6.89
C PRO A 104 -7.97 -4.09 7.27
N PRO A 105 -7.68 -5.06 6.36
CA PRO A 105 -6.84 -6.22 6.69
C PRO A 105 -5.39 -5.88 7.09
N PHE A 106 -4.86 -4.73 6.66
CA PHE A 106 -3.50 -4.29 6.95
C PHE A 106 -3.41 -3.61 8.30
N ASP A 107 -2.25 -3.71 8.95
CA ASP A 107 -1.95 -2.93 10.15
C ASP A 107 -1.73 -1.45 9.81
N PRO A 108 -1.89 -0.52 10.77
CA PRO A 108 -1.81 0.92 10.52
C PRO A 108 -0.51 1.35 9.84
N ASP A 109 0.61 0.73 10.20
CA ASP A 109 1.93 1.03 9.63
C ASP A 109 2.04 0.69 8.14
N MET A 110 1.47 -0.43 7.72
CA MET A 110 1.44 -0.84 6.32
C MET A 110 0.34 -0.12 5.54
N ALA A 111 -0.82 0.12 6.15
CA ALA A 111 -1.92 0.87 5.53
C ALA A 111 -1.54 2.33 5.27
N LYS A 112 -0.66 2.91 6.11
CA LYS A 112 -0.14 4.26 5.93
C LYS A 112 0.64 4.41 4.61
N LEU A 113 1.45 3.41 4.23
CA LEU A 113 2.13 3.37 2.92
C LEU A 113 1.12 3.48 1.77
N ILE A 114 0.01 2.75 1.88
CA ILE A 114 -1.05 2.74 0.87
C ILE A 114 -1.74 4.11 0.83
N ALA A 115 -2.08 4.67 1.99
CA ALA A 115 -2.74 5.96 2.10
C ALA A 115 -1.90 7.12 1.54
N ASN A 116 -0.61 7.15 1.88
CA ASN A 116 0.34 8.15 1.35
C ASN A 116 0.42 8.03 -0.18
N TYR A 117 0.52 6.81 -0.70
CA TYR A 117 0.55 6.57 -2.14
C TYR A 117 -0.74 7.02 -2.84
N VAL A 118 -1.91 6.66 -2.31
CA VAL A 118 -3.21 7.05 -2.89
C VAL A 118 -3.36 8.58 -2.93
N ALA A 119 -2.99 9.29 -1.86
CA ALA A 119 -2.99 10.76 -1.85
C ALA A 119 -2.05 11.35 -2.91
N ASN A 120 -0.91 10.68 -3.17
CA ASN A 120 0.01 11.08 -4.24
C ASN A 120 -0.56 10.84 -5.65
N GLN A 121 -1.62 10.07 -5.83
CA GLN A 121 -2.31 9.83 -7.12
C GLN A 121 -3.45 10.82 -7.42
N ASN A 122 -3.40 12.04 -6.84
CA ASN A 122 -4.41 13.10 -7.02
C ASN A 122 -5.81 12.69 -6.56
N VAL A 123 -5.89 11.84 -5.53
CA VAL A 123 -7.14 11.45 -4.88
C VAL A 123 -7.25 12.21 -3.56
N LYS A 124 -8.35 12.94 -3.35
CA LYS A 124 -8.63 13.56 -2.05
C LYS A 124 -9.02 12.46 -1.07
N LEU A 125 -8.07 12.05 -0.22
CA LEU A 125 -8.29 11.01 0.79
C LEU A 125 -8.76 11.62 2.12
N MET A 126 -9.93 11.18 2.60
CA MET A 126 -10.55 11.61 3.85
C MET A 126 -10.77 10.41 4.78
N LEU A 127 -9.83 10.19 5.69
CA LEU A 127 -9.90 9.16 6.74
C LEU A 127 -10.62 9.70 7.97
N SER A 128 -11.02 8.82 8.89
CA SER A 128 -11.80 9.15 10.09
C SER A 128 -13.06 9.98 9.78
N THR A 129 -13.58 9.82 8.57
CA THR A 129 -14.69 10.61 8.02
C THR A 129 -15.71 9.64 7.45
N GLY A 130 -16.87 9.51 8.09
CA GLY A 130 -17.95 8.66 7.61
C GLY A 130 -18.82 9.37 6.57
N PHE A 131 -19.50 8.58 5.75
CA PHE A 131 -20.67 9.06 5.00
C PHE A 131 -21.87 9.19 5.95
N ASN A 132 -22.60 10.30 5.88
CA ASN A 132 -23.79 10.54 6.71
C ASN A 132 -25.07 10.58 5.86
N ASP A 133 -25.15 11.48 4.87
CA ASP A 133 -26.37 11.66 4.06
C ASP A 133 -26.09 12.29 2.69
N LEU A 134 -27.12 12.42 1.86
CA LEU A 134 -27.10 13.12 0.57
C LEU A 134 -28.04 14.33 0.57
N LYS A 135 -27.59 15.42 -0.05
CA LYS A 135 -28.38 16.62 -0.36
C LYS A 135 -28.49 16.84 -1.87
N ASN A 136 -29.32 17.79 -2.26
CA ASN A 136 -29.44 18.27 -3.65
C ASN A 136 -29.68 17.15 -4.67
N ASN A 137 -30.56 16.20 -4.33
CA ASN A 137 -30.86 15.00 -5.12
C ASN A 137 -29.62 14.16 -5.47
N GLY A 138 -28.73 13.94 -4.50
CA GLY A 138 -27.52 13.12 -4.66
C GLY A 138 -26.30 13.88 -5.17
N LYS A 139 -26.39 15.20 -5.38
CA LYS A 139 -25.27 16.01 -5.88
C LYS A 139 -24.30 16.51 -4.80
N THR A 140 -24.66 16.37 -3.53
CA THR A 140 -23.82 16.79 -2.42
C THR A 140 -23.80 15.68 -1.37
N VAL A 141 -22.61 15.19 -1.04
CA VAL A 141 -22.38 14.24 0.05
C VAL A 141 -22.17 15.01 1.35
N VAL A 142 -22.89 14.63 2.39
CA VAL A 142 -22.69 15.13 3.75
C VAL A 142 -21.92 14.08 4.53
N THR A 143 -20.79 14.48 5.10
CA THR A 143 -19.93 13.61 5.90
C THR A 143 -20.35 13.60 7.38
N SER A 144 -19.79 12.67 8.16
CA SER A 144 -19.99 12.59 9.61
C SER A 144 -19.42 13.79 10.38
N THR A 145 -18.53 14.57 9.75
CA THR A 145 -17.97 15.82 10.28
C THR A 145 -18.77 17.05 9.84
N ASN A 146 -19.89 16.85 9.11
CA ASN A 146 -20.71 17.89 8.47
C ASN A 146 -20.01 18.67 7.34
N GLU A 147 -18.87 18.20 6.82
CA GLU A 147 -18.33 18.70 5.56
C GLU A 147 -19.26 18.29 4.41
N GLU A 148 -19.53 19.23 3.51
CA GLU A 148 -20.33 19.03 2.31
C GLU A 148 -19.41 18.94 1.08
N ILE A 149 -19.61 17.92 0.25
CA ILE A 149 -18.75 17.61 -0.89
C ILE A 149 -19.61 17.47 -2.13
N ASP A 150 -19.45 18.40 -3.08
CA ASP A 150 -20.14 18.35 -4.36
C ASP A 150 -19.59 17.22 -5.25
N THR A 151 -20.51 16.49 -5.88
CA THR A 151 -20.16 15.32 -6.69
C THR A 151 -21.18 15.06 -7.79
N ASP A 152 -20.70 14.48 -8.90
CA ASP A 152 -21.53 14.06 -10.03
C ASP A 152 -21.84 12.56 -9.99
N LEU A 153 -21.06 11.78 -9.24
CA LEU A 153 -21.12 10.32 -9.16
C LEU A 153 -20.75 9.85 -7.75
N ILE A 154 -21.50 8.90 -7.20
CA ILE A 154 -21.22 8.30 -5.90
C ILE A 154 -21.13 6.78 -6.02
N ILE A 155 -20.07 6.20 -5.48
CA ILE A 155 -19.90 4.75 -5.36
C ILE A 155 -19.90 4.36 -3.89
N LEU A 156 -20.88 3.55 -3.48
CA LEU A 156 -20.97 2.99 -2.14
C LEU A 156 -20.27 1.63 -2.10
N SER A 157 -19.15 1.55 -1.36
CA SER A 157 -18.30 0.37 -1.20
C SER A 157 -17.94 0.11 0.27
N ILE A 158 -18.96 0.08 1.14
CA ILE A 158 -18.80 -0.01 2.60
C ILE A 158 -18.94 -1.43 3.17
N GLY A 159 -18.59 -2.43 2.37
CA GLY A 159 -18.63 -3.85 2.73
C GLY A 159 -19.87 -4.59 2.21
N VAL A 160 -19.98 -5.86 2.58
CA VAL A 160 -21.01 -6.79 2.09
C VAL A 160 -21.74 -7.49 3.24
N ARG A 161 -22.94 -7.99 2.96
CA ARG A 161 -23.75 -8.83 3.86
C ARG A 161 -24.00 -10.20 3.24
N PRO A 162 -23.91 -11.30 4.01
CA PRO A 162 -24.20 -12.64 3.50
C PRO A 162 -25.67 -12.75 3.06
N ASN A 163 -25.92 -13.39 1.91
CA ASN A 163 -27.27 -13.60 1.37
C ASN A 163 -27.93 -14.83 2.02
N SER A 164 -28.20 -14.75 3.32
CA SER A 164 -28.65 -15.88 4.14
C SER A 164 -30.16 -15.90 4.42
N GLN A 165 -30.95 -15.05 3.77
CA GLN A 165 -32.40 -14.97 4.00
C GLN A 165 -33.09 -16.32 3.78
N LEU A 166 -32.75 -17.04 2.71
CA LEU A 166 -33.28 -18.38 2.45
C LEU A 166 -32.95 -19.37 3.57
N ALA A 167 -31.73 -19.33 4.10
CA ALA A 167 -31.30 -20.18 5.20
C ALA A 167 -32.05 -19.83 6.50
N LYS A 168 -32.24 -18.53 6.77
CA LYS A 168 -33.02 -18.03 7.92
C LYS A 168 -34.46 -18.51 7.86
N ASP A 169 -35.12 -18.35 6.72
CA ASP A 169 -36.53 -18.75 6.52
C ASP A 169 -36.71 -20.27 6.56
N ALA A 170 -35.67 -21.01 6.18
CA ALA A 170 -35.58 -22.47 6.35
C ALA A 170 -35.21 -22.90 7.78
N ASN A 171 -35.04 -21.98 8.73
CA ASN A 171 -34.66 -22.22 10.12
C ASN A 171 -33.31 -22.95 10.28
N LEU A 172 -32.35 -22.65 9.40
CA LEU A 172 -30.97 -23.08 9.52
C LEU A 172 -30.21 -22.19 10.51
N GLU A 173 -29.20 -22.77 11.17
CA GLU A 173 -28.39 -22.01 12.12
C GLU A 173 -27.54 -20.93 11.44
N LEU A 174 -27.65 -19.70 11.95
CA LEU A 174 -26.83 -18.56 11.53
C LEU A 174 -25.97 -18.05 12.70
N ASN A 175 -24.84 -17.43 12.38
CA ASN A 175 -24.07 -16.66 13.36
C ASN A 175 -24.68 -15.25 13.58
N GLN A 176 -24.11 -14.50 14.52
CA GLN A 176 -24.60 -13.16 14.88
C GLN A 176 -24.53 -12.14 13.74
N ARG A 177 -23.69 -12.39 12.72
CA ARG A 177 -23.53 -11.55 11.53
C ARG A 177 -24.40 -12.01 10.36
N GLY A 178 -25.25 -13.01 10.56
CA GLY A 178 -26.10 -13.61 9.54
C GLY A 178 -25.38 -14.58 8.60
N GLY A 179 -24.15 -14.98 8.89
CA GLY A 179 -23.47 -16.04 8.15
C GLY A 179 -24.07 -17.41 8.46
N ILE A 180 -24.24 -18.27 7.45
CA ILE A 180 -24.74 -19.64 7.63
C ILE A 180 -23.66 -20.45 8.34
N LYS A 181 -24.03 -21.10 9.45
CA LYS A 181 -23.12 -21.99 10.15
C LYS A 181 -23.03 -23.31 9.42
N VAL A 182 -21.80 -23.76 9.21
CA VAL A 182 -21.50 -25.07 8.63
C VAL A 182 -20.46 -25.81 9.47
N ASP A 183 -20.48 -27.13 9.35
CA ASP A 183 -19.41 -27.98 9.86
C ASP A 183 -18.18 -27.99 8.93
N ARG A 184 -17.18 -28.82 9.24
CA ARG A 184 -15.97 -28.92 8.42
C ARG A 184 -16.19 -29.51 7.03
N PHE A 185 -17.35 -30.11 6.76
CA PHE A 185 -17.72 -30.70 5.47
C PHE A 185 -18.67 -29.81 4.67
N MET A 186 -18.86 -28.56 5.12
CA MET A 186 -19.75 -27.54 4.54
C MET A 186 -21.25 -27.87 4.72
N GLN A 187 -21.59 -28.80 5.61
CA GLN A 187 -22.96 -29.16 5.92
C GLN A 187 -23.57 -28.17 6.91
N THR A 188 -24.83 -27.78 6.70
CA THR A 188 -25.56 -26.89 7.62
C THR A 188 -26.13 -27.68 8.81
N SER A 189 -26.97 -27.04 9.63
CA SER A 189 -27.73 -27.71 10.69
C SER A 189 -28.75 -28.73 10.15
N ASP A 190 -29.06 -28.72 8.85
CA ASP A 190 -29.83 -29.76 8.17
C ASP A 190 -28.88 -30.68 7.38
N PRO A 191 -28.98 -32.02 7.52
CA PRO A 191 -28.04 -32.97 6.91
C PRO A 191 -28.15 -33.10 5.39
N ASP A 192 -29.21 -32.57 4.79
CA ASP A 192 -29.41 -32.58 3.35
C ASP A 192 -29.15 -31.21 2.71
N ILE A 193 -28.77 -30.21 3.51
CA ILE A 193 -28.45 -28.86 3.04
C ILE A 193 -27.00 -28.50 3.38
N TYR A 194 -26.27 -28.10 2.37
CA TYR A 194 -24.88 -27.61 2.44
C TYR A 194 -24.84 -26.12 2.10
N ALA A 195 -23.79 -25.42 2.53
CA ALA A 195 -23.58 -24.03 2.15
C ALA A 195 -22.10 -23.72 1.93
N VAL A 196 -21.78 -22.85 0.97
CA VAL A 196 -20.41 -22.44 0.64
C VAL A 196 -20.32 -20.96 0.22
N GLY A 197 -19.10 -20.42 0.18
CA GLY A 197 -18.80 -19.08 -0.31
C GLY A 197 -19.03 -17.98 0.72
N ASP A 198 -19.25 -16.75 0.26
CA ASP A 198 -19.35 -15.56 1.12
C ASP A 198 -20.49 -15.62 2.16
N ALA A 199 -21.46 -16.51 1.95
CA ALA A 199 -22.62 -16.66 2.81
C ALA A 199 -22.31 -17.40 4.13
N ILE A 200 -21.17 -18.08 4.25
CA ILE A 200 -20.88 -19.00 5.35
C ILE A 200 -19.85 -18.48 6.35
N GLU A 201 -19.98 -18.95 7.59
CA GLU A 201 -18.95 -18.84 8.62
C GLU A 201 -17.91 -19.96 8.45
N VAL A 202 -16.63 -19.62 8.52
CA VAL A 202 -15.50 -20.56 8.41
C VAL A 202 -14.58 -20.44 9.62
N ASN A 203 -13.69 -21.41 9.80
CA ASN A 203 -12.59 -21.27 10.76
C ASN A 203 -11.47 -20.45 10.13
N ASP A 204 -10.89 -19.52 10.88
CA ASP A 204 -9.60 -18.92 10.56
C ASP A 204 -8.51 -19.99 10.65
N TYR A 205 -7.69 -20.14 9.61
CA TYR A 205 -6.69 -21.20 9.57
C TYR A 205 -5.54 -20.96 10.57
N THR A 206 -5.26 -19.70 10.90
CA THR A 206 -4.15 -19.29 11.76
C THR A 206 -4.50 -19.43 13.24
N LEU A 207 -5.67 -18.89 13.62
CA LEU A 207 -6.14 -18.72 14.99
C LEU A 207 -7.21 -19.74 15.41
N GLY A 208 -7.89 -20.36 14.44
CA GLY A 208 -8.93 -21.37 14.69
C GLY A 208 -10.29 -20.82 15.12
N ASN A 209 -10.41 -19.50 15.32
CA ASN A 209 -11.68 -18.84 15.65
C ASN A 209 -12.61 -18.75 14.44
N LYS A 210 -13.89 -18.48 14.69
CA LYS A 210 -14.91 -18.35 13.64
C LYS A 210 -14.86 -16.97 12.97
N VAL A 211 -14.85 -16.95 11.64
CA VAL A 211 -14.72 -15.73 10.82
C VAL A 211 -15.57 -15.81 9.55
N MET A 212 -15.80 -14.66 8.92
CA MET A 212 -16.42 -14.53 7.59
C MET A 212 -15.35 -13.95 6.65
N VAL A 213 -15.02 -14.67 5.56
CA VAL A 213 -13.98 -14.24 4.61
C VAL A 213 -14.54 -14.34 3.18
N PRO A 214 -15.15 -13.25 2.66
CA PRO A 214 -15.76 -13.23 1.34
C PRO A 214 -14.70 -13.11 0.25
N LEU A 215 -14.08 -14.23 -0.12
CA LEU A 215 -13.02 -14.30 -1.14
C LEU A 215 -13.29 -15.46 -2.10
N ALA A 216 -13.02 -15.22 -3.38
CA ALA A 216 -13.30 -16.18 -4.46
C ALA A 216 -12.48 -17.48 -4.33
N GLY A 217 -11.22 -17.40 -3.91
CA GLY A 217 -10.35 -18.57 -3.73
C GLY A 217 -10.94 -19.60 -2.75
N PRO A 218 -11.25 -19.21 -1.50
CA PRO A 218 -12.02 -20.03 -0.56
C PRO A 218 -13.33 -20.57 -1.15
N ALA A 219 -14.16 -19.73 -1.76
CA ALA A 219 -15.45 -20.14 -2.31
C ALA A 219 -15.33 -21.27 -3.35
N ASN A 220 -14.36 -21.16 -4.27
CA ASN A 220 -14.10 -22.19 -5.28
C ASN A 220 -13.60 -23.49 -4.66
N LYS A 221 -12.68 -23.43 -3.69
CA LYS A 221 -12.16 -24.62 -2.98
C LYS A 221 -13.27 -25.33 -2.21
N GLN A 222 -14.12 -24.57 -1.53
CA GLN A 222 -15.30 -25.09 -0.82
C GLN A 222 -16.28 -25.75 -1.78
N GLY A 223 -16.59 -25.12 -2.91
CA GLY A 223 -17.48 -25.70 -3.94
C GLY A 223 -16.95 -27.02 -4.50
N ARG A 224 -15.64 -27.13 -4.71
CA ARG A 224 -15.01 -28.40 -5.11
C ARG A 224 -15.14 -29.46 -4.02
N SER A 225 -14.75 -29.13 -2.78
CA SER A 225 -14.74 -30.07 -1.66
C SER A 225 -16.13 -30.56 -1.27
N VAL A 226 -17.12 -29.66 -1.23
CA VAL A 226 -18.50 -30.02 -0.90
C VAL A 226 -19.12 -30.96 -1.93
N SER A 227 -18.69 -30.90 -3.20
CA SER A 227 -19.16 -31.80 -4.25
C SER A 227 -18.77 -33.25 -3.97
N ALA A 228 -17.55 -33.51 -3.48
CA ALA A 228 -17.12 -34.85 -3.06
C ALA A 228 -17.93 -35.36 -1.86
N ASN A 229 -18.17 -34.48 -0.89
CA ASN A 229 -18.95 -34.77 0.32
C ASN A 229 -20.42 -35.11 -0.02
N ILE A 230 -21.06 -34.32 -0.89
CA ILE A 230 -22.46 -34.54 -1.33
C ILE A 230 -22.62 -35.88 -2.04
N LEU A 231 -21.65 -36.25 -2.89
CA LEU A 231 -21.68 -37.49 -3.67
C LEU A 231 -21.24 -38.73 -2.86
N GLY A 232 -20.75 -38.55 -1.63
CA GLY A 232 -20.21 -39.65 -0.82
C GLY A 232 -18.99 -40.33 -1.45
N LEU A 233 -18.25 -39.63 -2.32
CA LEU A 233 -17.06 -40.16 -2.99
C LEU A 233 -15.85 -40.17 -2.05
N GLU A 234 -15.68 -39.10 -1.29
CA GLU A 234 -14.60 -38.89 -0.35
C GLU A 234 -15.04 -37.90 0.73
N GLU A 235 -14.60 -38.10 1.97
CA GLU A 235 -14.74 -37.10 3.03
C GLU A 235 -13.63 -36.05 2.87
N GLU A 236 -13.93 -34.94 2.19
CA GLU A 236 -13.04 -33.80 2.04
C GLU A 236 -13.39 -32.69 3.05
N PRO A 237 -12.70 -32.58 4.20
CA PRO A 237 -12.92 -31.48 5.14
C PRO A 237 -12.24 -30.19 4.66
N TYR A 238 -12.90 -29.06 4.88
CA TYR A 238 -12.31 -27.73 4.70
C TYR A 238 -11.55 -27.31 5.96
N ALA A 239 -10.22 -27.16 5.83
CA ALA A 239 -9.33 -26.90 6.96
C ALA A 239 -9.42 -25.48 7.54
N GLY A 240 -10.18 -24.58 6.91
CA GLY A 240 -10.28 -23.17 7.27
C GLY A 240 -9.64 -22.26 6.22
N THR A 241 -9.73 -20.95 6.45
CA THR A 241 -9.31 -19.91 5.52
C THR A 241 -8.14 -19.11 6.08
N LEU A 242 -7.05 -18.98 5.31
CA LEU A 242 -5.90 -18.13 5.64
C LEU A 242 -6.15 -16.64 5.41
N GLY A 243 -7.14 -16.29 4.59
CA GLY A 243 -7.43 -14.89 4.24
C GLY A 243 -6.39 -14.25 3.31
N THR A 244 -5.65 -15.06 2.54
CA THR A 244 -4.72 -14.53 1.52
C THR A 244 -5.48 -13.66 0.52
N SER A 245 -5.04 -12.41 0.37
CA SER A 245 -5.66 -11.44 -0.52
C SER A 245 -4.59 -10.52 -1.11
N ILE A 246 -4.88 -9.98 -2.29
CA ILE A 246 -4.05 -9.02 -3.00
C ILE A 246 -4.95 -8.04 -3.75
N ALA A 247 -4.55 -6.77 -3.80
CA ALA A 247 -5.20 -5.72 -4.57
C ALA A 247 -4.15 -4.97 -5.39
N LYS A 248 -4.57 -4.48 -6.56
CA LYS A 248 -3.84 -3.49 -7.33
C LYS A 248 -4.38 -2.11 -6.98
N ILE A 249 -3.48 -1.17 -6.70
CA ILE A 249 -3.79 0.22 -6.37
C ILE A 249 -2.84 1.09 -7.19
N PHE A 250 -3.32 1.57 -8.34
CA PHE A 250 -2.50 2.17 -9.40
C PHE A 250 -1.28 1.30 -9.69
N ASP A 251 -0.05 1.76 -9.47
CA ASP A 251 1.15 0.97 -9.74
C ASP A 251 1.55 0.04 -8.58
N LEU A 252 0.89 0.13 -7.42
CA LEU A 252 1.17 -0.74 -6.28
C LEU A 252 0.36 -2.04 -6.33
N SER A 253 1.01 -3.11 -5.89
CA SER A 253 0.38 -4.31 -5.40
C SER A 253 0.44 -4.33 -3.87
N VAL A 254 -0.69 -4.60 -3.23
CA VAL A 254 -0.79 -4.73 -1.77
C VAL A 254 -1.35 -6.10 -1.44
N ALA A 255 -0.63 -6.90 -0.66
CA ALA A 255 -1.08 -8.24 -0.31
C ALA A 255 -0.97 -8.54 1.19
N SER A 256 -1.87 -9.39 1.69
CA SER A 256 -1.84 -9.85 3.08
C SER A 256 -2.24 -11.32 3.18
N VAL A 257 -1.73 -12.01 4.19
CA VAL A 257 -2.11 -13.38 4.57
C VAL A 257 -2.10 -13.52 6.08
N GLY A 258 -3.03 -14.31 6.63
CA GLY A 258 -3.08 -14.60 8.06
C GLY A 258 -3.60 -13.45 8.91
N ALA A 259 -3.18 -13.45 10.17
CA ALA A 259 -3.59 -12.46 11.16
C ALA A 259 -2.72 -11.19 11.10
N SER A 260 -3.37 -10.03 11.15
CA SER A 260 -2.74 -8.74 11.45
C SER A 260 -2.58 -8.53 12.96
N GLU A 261 -1.72 -7.61 13.38
CA GLU A 261 -1.56 -7.28 14.80
C GLU A 261 -2.89 -6.85 15.43
N LYS A 262 -3.69 -6.06 14.71
CA LYS A 262 -5.04 -5.68 15.17
C LYS A 262 -5.93 -6.89 15.49
N ILE A 263 -5.87 -7.93 14.67
CA ILE A 263 -6.65 -9.16 14.90
C ILE A 263 -6.09 -9.91 16.10
N LEU A 264 -4.77 -10.03 16.22
CA LEU A 264 -4.12 -10.70 17.35
C LEU A 264 -4.48 -10.01 18.69
N GLN A 265 -4.36 -8.69 18.74
CA GLN A 265 -4.69 -7.88 19.92
C GLN A 265 -6.17 -8.00 20.31
N ARG A 266 -7.09 -8.00 19.34
CA ARG A 266 -8.52 -8.23 19.59
C ARG A 266 -8.82 -9.63 20.14
N ASN A 267 -7.96 -10.60 19.89
CA ASN A 267 -8.05 -11.95 20.46
C ASN A 267 -7.23 -12.09 21.76
N GLY A 268 -6.76 -10.98 22.34
CA GLY A 268 -6.08 -10.95 23.63
C GLY A 268 -4.59 -11.26 23.59
N LEU A 269 -3.99 -11.44 22.41
CA LEU A 269 -2.54 -11.61 22.29
C LEU A 269 -1.84 -10.25 22.37
N LYS A 270 -0.68 -10.21 23.02
CA LYS A 270 0.08 -8.99 23.24
C LYS A 270 1.40 -8.98 22.47
N TYR A 271 1.70 -7.83 21.89
CA TYR A 271 2.98 -7.57 21.24
C TYR A 271 4.12 -7.68 22.26
N LYS A 272 5.25 -8.27 21.84
CA LYS A 272 6.42 -8.59 22.66
C LYS A 272 6.23 -9.61 23.79
N GLU A 273 5.02 -10.09 24.04
CA GLU A 273 4.74 -11.21 24.95
C GLU A 273 4.40 -12.49 24.17
N ASP A 274 3.38 -12.42 23.31
CA ASP A 274 2.83 -13.57 22.58
C ASP A 274 3.28 -13.60 21.11
N TYR A 275 3.48 -12.43 20.50
CA TYR A 275 3.91 -12.29 19.12
C TYR A 275 4.87 -11.12 18.92
N PHE A 276 5.56 -11.15 17.78
CA PHE A 276 6.56 -10.19 17.36
C PHE A 276 6.36 -9.85 15.88
N VAL A 277 7.00 -8.76 15.44
CA VAL A 277 6.95 -8.31 14.05
C VAL A 277 8.34 -7.98 13.53
N THR A 278 8.51 -8.14 12.21
CA THR A 278 9.63 -7.55 11.47
C THR A 278 9.10 -6.72 10.33
N ILE A 279 9.80 -5.65 9.98
CA ILE A 279 9.56 -4.81 8.80
C ILE A 279 10.88 -4.70 8.06
N ILE A 280 10.88 -5.10 6.79
CA ILE A 280 12.04 -5.02 5.90
C ILE A 280 11.65 -4.32 4.59
N HIS A 281 12.63 -3.67 3.95
CA HIS A 281 12.44 -2.97 2.67
C HIS A 281 13.32 -3.54 1.55
N PRO A 282 13.10 -4.78 1.09
CA PRO A 282 13.93 -5.39 0.07
C PRO A 282 13.53 -4.94 -1.35
N MET A 283 14.38 -5.27 -2.33
CA MET A 283 14.09 -5.09 -3.76
C MET A 283 13.35 -6.31 -4.32
N SER A 284 12.59 -6.11 -5.41
CA SER A 284 11.85 -7.16 -6.13
C SER A 284 12.77 -8.26 -6.66
N HIS A 285 13.93 -7.88 -7.17
CA HIS A 285 15.00 -8.76 -7.63
C HIS A 285 16.40 -8.16 -7.39
N ALA A 286 17.44 -8.73 -7.99
CA ALA A 286 18.81 -8.27 -7.80
C ALA A 286 18.98 -6.81 -8.21
N GLY A 287 19.53 -5.98 -7.31
CA GLY A 287 19.61 -4.54 -7.48
C GLY A 287 20.53 -4.05 -8.59
N TYR A 288 21.49 -4.86 -9.04
CA TYR A 288 22.32 -4.52 -10.20
C TYR A 288 21.62 -4.82 -11.54
N TYR A 289 20.49 -5.52 -11.52
CA TYR A 289 19.71 -5.81 -12.71
C TYR A 289 18.68 -4.67 -12.93
N PRO A 290 18.48 -4.18 -14.16
CA PRO A 290 17.55 -3.08 -14.42
C PRO A 290 16.12 -3.37 -13.99
N GLY A 291 15.43 -2.36 -13.47
CA GLY A 291 13.99 -2.44 -13.16
C GLY A 291 13.65 -2.96 -11.75
N ALA A 292 14.63 -3.27 -10.91
CA ALA A 292 14.36 -3.71 -9.54
C ALA A 292 13.61 -2.61 -8.77
N THR A 293 12.45 -2.93 -8.21
CA THR A 293 11.65 -1.96 -7.43
C THR A 293 11.60 -2.33 -5.95
N ALA A 294 11.49 -1.34 -5.08
CA ALA A 294 11.39 -1.60 -3.65
C ALA A 294 10.01 -2.15 -3.25
N MET A 295 9.99 -2.96 -2.20
CA MET A 295 8.77 -3.34 -1.47
C MET A 295 8.99 -3.21 0.03
N THR A 296 7.92 -3.09 0.80
CA THR A 296 7.92 -3.25 2.25
C THR A 296 7.23 -4.56 2.58
N LEU A 297 7.89 -5.41 3.36
CA LEU A 297 7.35 -6.67 3.86
C LEU A 297 7.34 -6.64 5.39
N LYS A 298 6.15 -6.82 5.96
CA LYS A 298 5.92 -7.05 7.38
C LYS A 298 5.61 -8.52 7.62
N LEU A 299 6.34 -9.15 8.54
CA LEU A 299 6.10 -10.52 8.97
C LEU A 299 5.70 -10.53 10.45
N ILE A 300 4.63 -11.23 10.78
CA ILE A 300 4.10 -11.37 12.14
C ILE A 300 4.24 -12.83 12.57
N TYR A 301 4.85 -13.07 13.72
CA TYR A 301 5.20 -14.41 14.17
C TYR A 301 5.07 -14.57 15.69
N ALA A 302 4.75 -15.77 16.13
CA ALA A 302 4.64 -16.11 17.54
C ALA A 302 6.02 -16.29 18.19
N LYS A 303 6.03 -16.39 19.52
CA LYS A 303 7.24 -16.63 20.32
C LYS A 303 7.98 -17.93 20.01
N ASP A 304 7.28 -18.96 19.57
CA ASP A 304 7.88 -20.20 19.09
C ASP A 304 8.37 -20.14 17.63
N GLY A 305 8.21 -18.97 16.99
CA GLY A 305 8.57 -18.72 15.60
C GLY A 305 7.49 -19.12 14.59
N LYS A 306 6.32 -19.62 15.01
CA LYS A 306 5.21 -19.89 14.07
C LYS A 306 4.82 -18.61 13.34
N VAL A 307 4.72 -18.68 12.01
CA VAL A 307 4.25 -17.55 11.20
C VAL A 307 2.75 -17.37 11.41
N LEU A 308 2.34 -16.15 11.82
CA LEU A 308 0.95 -15.79 12.09
C LEU A 308 0.34 -14.96 10.96
N GLY A 309 1.15 -14.21 10.24
CA GLY A 309 0.68 -13.45 9.09
C GLY A 309 1.80 -12.66 8.42
N ALA A 310 1.48 -12.10 7.26
CA ALA A 310 2.37 -11.19 6.55
C ALA A 310 1.58 -10.15 5.75
N GLN A 311 2.19 -8.99 5.54
CA GLN A 311 1.67 -7.90 4.74
C GLN A 311 2.78 -7.37 3.84
N ILE A 312 2.48 -7.10 2.58
CA ILE A 312 3.45 -6.64 1.59
C ILE A 312 2.85 -5.51 0.78
N VAL A 313 3.60 -4.42 0.61
CA VAL A 313 3.25 -3.27 -0.24
C VAL A 313 4.45 -3.00 -1.15
N GLY A 314 4.26 -3.04 -2.46
CA GLY A 314 5.34 -2.79 -3.42
C GLY A 314 4.86 -2.80 -4.87
N TYR A 315 5.77 -2.52 -5.80
CA TYR A 315 5.42 -2.40 -7.23
C TYR A 315 5.46 -3.76 -7.96
N GLU A 316 6.43 -4.61 -7.64
CA GLU A 316 6.68 -5.86 -8.36
C GLU A 316 7.02 -7.02 -7.41
N GLY A 317 6.58 -8.24 -7.76
CA GLY A 317 6.96 -9.47 -7.06
C GLY A 317 6.32 -9.61 -5.66
N VAL A 318 5.27 -8.85 -5.39
CA VAL A 318 4.47 -8.89 -4.15
C VAL A 318 3.67 -10.19 -4.07
N ASP A 319 2.98 -10.54 -5.16
CA ASP A 319 2.25 -11.79 -5.36
C ASP A 319 3.11 -13.03 -5.08
N LYS A 320 4.31 -13.09 -5.67
CA LYS A 320 5.24 -14.21 -5.46
C LYS A 320 5.60 -14.41 -3.99
N ARG A 321 5.84 -13.31 -3.26
CA ARG A 321 6.27 -13.35 -1.86
C ARG A 321 5.11 -13.71 -0.95
N ILE A 322 3.92 -13.15 -1.18
CA ILE A 322 2.75 -13.47 -0.37
C ILE A 322 2.32 -14.93 -0.58
N ASP A 323 2.39 -15.46 -1.80
CA ASP A 323 2.04 -16.85 -2.10
C ASP A 323 3.04 -17.84 -1.48
N THR A 324 4.33 -17.49 -1.48
CA THR A 324 5.37 -18.27 -0.80
C THR A 324 5.10 -18.36 0.70
N ILE A 325 4.79 -17.22 1.34
CA ILE A 325 4.48 -17.18 2.78
C ILE A 325 3.16 -17.89 3.07
N ALA A 326 2.12 -17.70 2.26
CA ALA A 326 0.84 -18.38 2.40
C ALA A 326 1.00 -19.91 2.31
N THR A 327 1.84 -20.38 1.40
CA THR A 327 2.18 -21.80 1.26
C THR A 327 2.92 -22.31 2.49
N ALA A 328 3.92 -21.57 2.97
CA ALA A 328 4.65 -21.91 4.18
C ALA A 328 3.73 -21.99 5.41
N MET A 329 2.81 -21.02 5.57
CA MET A 329 1.80 -21.02 6.63
C MET A 329 0.84 -22.20 6.52
N HIS A 330 0.43 -22.58 5.31
CA HIS A 330 -0.42 -23.75 5.08
C HIS A 330 0.23 -25.04 5.58
N PHE A 331 1.55 -25.17 5.42
CA PHE A 331 2.32 -26.30 5.98
C PHE A 331 2.83 -26.06 7.41
N LYS A 332 2.30 -25.05 8.10
CA LYS A 332 2.64 -24.69 9.49
C LYS A 332 4.14 -24.43 9.70
N ALA A 333 4.81 -23.91 8.68
CA ALA A 333 6.21 -23.54 8.73
C ALA A 333 6.44 -22.39 9.72
N ASN A 334 7.66 -22.32 10.27
CA ASN A 334 8.10 -21.26 11.16
C ASN A 334 9.13 -20.33 10.49
N VAL A 335 9.56 -19.28 11.19
CA VAL A 335 10.52 -18.29 10.65
C VAL A 335 11.88 -18.90 10.27
N LYS A 336 12.30 -19.99 10.93
CA LYS A 336 13.51 -20.73 10.56
C LYS A 336 13.33 -21.39 9.20
N ASN A 337 12.17 -22.01 8.94
CA ASN A 337 11.89 -22.58 7.63
C ASN A 337 11.92 -21.50 6.53
N LEU A 338 11.35 -20.31 6.78
CA LEU A 338 11.44 -19.20 5.81
C LEU A 338 12.88 -18.81 5.49
N ALA A 339 13.77 -18.79 6.49
CA ALA A 339 15.19 -18.51 6.33
C ALA A 339 15.95 -19.59 5.54
N GLU A 340 15.42 -20.82 5.47
CA GLU A 340 16.03 -21.99 4.82
C GLU A 340 15.45 -22.31 3.44
N LEU A 341 14.37 -21.64 3.02
CA LEU A 341 13.74 -21.87 1.71
C LEU A 341 14.73 -21.65 0.56
N GLU A 342 14.90 -22.67 -0.28
CA GLU A 342 15.61 -22.60 -1.56
C GLU A 342 14.63 -22.14 -2.65
N LEU A 343 14.71 -20.87 -3.03
CA LEU A 343 13.82 -20.26 -4.02
C LEU A 343 14.56 -20.00 -5.33
N ALA A 344 13.82 -19.98 -6.43
CA ALA A 344 14.39 -19.75 -7.76
C ALA A 344 15.10 -18.38 -7.84
N TYR A 345 16.36 -18.40 -8.25
CA TYR A 345 17.20 -17.22 -8.39
C TYR A 345 17.83 -17.14 -9.78
N ALA A 346 17.53 -16.04 -10.46
CA ALA A 346 18.41 -15.39 -11.42
C ALA A 346 18.17 -13.87 -11.29
N PRO A 347 19.10 -13.01 -11.75
CA PRO A 347 19.06 -11.57 -11.50
C PRO A 347 17.73 -10.86 -11.84
N PRO A 348 17.02 -11.21 -12.93
CA PRO A 348 15.74 -10.57 -13.26
C PRO A 348 14.56 -10.96 -12.36
N TYR A 349 14.69 -12.01 -11.53
CA TYR A 349 13.56 -12.60 -10.83
C TYR A 349 13.67 -12.50 -9.31
N SER A 350 14.88 -12.59 -8.75
CA SER A 350 15.10 -12.50 -7.31
C SER A 350 16.52 -12.05 -6.98
N SER A 351 16.86 -12.07 -5.70
CA SER A 351 18.21 -11.95 -5.16
C SER A 351 18.70 -13.29 -4.63
N ALA A 352 20.01 -13.45 -4.44
CA ALA A 352 20.59 -14.69 -3.88
C ALA A 352 19.99 -15.08 -2.53
N LYS A 353 19.46 -14.10 -1.79
CA LYS A 353 18.57 -14.28 -0.64
C LYS A 353 17.29 -13.55 -0.98
N ASP A 354 16.18 -14.27 -1.11
CA ASP A 354 14.89 -13.68 -1.43
C ASP A 354 14.39 -12.82 -0.25
N PRO A 355 13.57 -11.78 -0.50
CA PRO A 355 12.77 -11.10 0.53
C PRO A 355 12.18 -12.02 1.61
N VAL A 356 11.66 -13.20 1.24
CA VAL A 356 11.14 -14.18 2.21
C VAL A 356 12.24 -14.72 3.12
N ASN A 357 13.43 -15.03 2.58
CA ASN A 357 14.57 -15.46 3.39
C ASN A 357 15.02 -14.35 4.34
N PHE A 358 15.09 -13.10 3.85
CA PHE A 358 15.44 -11.95 4.67
C PHE A 358 14.47 -11.72 5.83
N ALA A 359 13.16 -11.87 5.60
CA ALA A 359 12.17 -11.79 6.67
C ALA A 359 12.41 -12.88 7.73
N GLY A 360 12.68 -14.12 7.29
CA GLY A 360 13.06 -15.22 8.15
C GLY A 360 14.33 -14.96 8.96
N TYR A 361 15.39 -14.42 8.34
CA TYR A 361 16.63 -14.05 9.04
C TYR A 361 16.41 -12.99 10.10
N THR A 362 15.69 -11.92 9.78
CA THR A 362 15.43 -10.83 10.75
C THR A 362 14.63 -11.34 11.95
N ALA A 363 13.59 -12.15 11.70
CA ALA A 363 12.79 -12.72 12.78
C ALA A 363 13.60 -13.71 13.63
N LYS A 364 14.42 -14.55 12.99
CA LYS A 364 15.33 -15.47 13.68
C LYS A 364 16.36 -14.73 14.55
N ASN A 365 16.97 -13.66 14.03
CA ASN A 365 17.92 -12.86 14.77
C ASN A 365 17.30 -12.29 16.06
N PHE A 366 16.04 -11.89 16.01
CA PHE A 366 15.32 -11.43 17.20
C PHE A 366 15.11 -12.57 18.20
N LEU A 367 14.60 -13.72 17.75
CA LEU A 367 14.35 -14.89 18.62
C LEU A 367 15.65 -15.44 19.25
N GLU A 368 16.79 -15.27 18.59
CA GLU A 368 18.12 -15.65 19.08
C GLU A 368 18.76 -14.57 19.97
N GLY A 369 18.07 -13.44 20.22
CA GLY A 369 18.56 -12.34 21.06
C GLY A 369 19.71 -11.53 20.42
N LEU A 370 19.90 -11.63 19.11
CA LEU A 370 20.95 -10.91 18.40
C LEU A 370 20.60 -9.44 18.16
N THR A 371 19.30 -9.12 18.07
CA THR A 371 18.77 -7.77 17.86
C THR A 371 17.63 -7.48 18.86
N ASP A 372 17.49 -6.22 19.24
CA ASP A 372 16.40 -5.68 20.04
C ASP A 372 15.74 -4.54 19.25
N PRO A 373 14.79 -4.86 18.35
CA PRO A 373 14.14 -3.88 17.51
C PRO A 373 13.13 -3.04 18.30
N VAL A 374 13.14 -1.74 18.03
CA VAL A 374 12.21 -0.76 18.57
C VAL A 374 11.38 -0.22 17.41
N THR A 375 10.07 -0.36 17.49
CA THR A 375 9.14 0.24 16.53
C THR A 375 9.15 1.75 16.66
N TYR A 376 8.75 2.46 15.62
CA TYR A 376 8.63 3.91 15.67
C TYR A 376 7.67 4.39 16.78
N GLN A 377 6.58 3.67 17.00
CA GLN A 377 5.60 3.97 18.05
C GLN A 377 6.22 3.79 19.46
N GLU A 378 7.01 2.74 19.67
CA GLU A 378 7.73 2.54 20.94
C GLU A 378 8.78 3.63 21.18
N TYR A 379 9.50 4.04 20.14
CA TYR A 379 10.43 5.17 20.21
C TYR A 379 9.69 6.46 20.59
N GLN A 380 8.59 6.79 19.90
CA GLN A 380 7.80 7.98 20.19
C GLN A 380 7.26 8.01 21.62
N ALA A 381 6.85 6.86 22.16
CA ALA A 381 6.37 6.75 23.54
C ALA A 381 7.50 6.87 24.59
N ASN A 382 8.76 6.69 24.20
CA ASN A 382 9.90 6.59 25.13
C ASN A 382 11.13 7.38 24.64
N LYS A 383 10.94 8.54 24.02
CA LYS A 383 12.02 9.34 23.41
C LYS A 383 13.19 9.60 24.37
N ASP A 384 12.88 9.91 25.63
CA ASP A 384 13.88 10.25 26.66
C ASP A 384 14.78 9.08 27.06
N VAL A 385 14.39 7.84 26.72
CA VAL A 385 15.20 6.64 26.99
C VAL A 385 16.34 6.53 25.98
N TYR A 386 16.15 7.01 24.76
CA TYR A 386 17.02 6.71 23.64
C TYR A 386 17.90 7.90 23.24
N THR A 387 19.17 7.63 22.97
CA THR A 387 20.03 8.51 22.20
C THR A 387 20.07 8.02 20.76
N LEU A 388 19.57 8.83 19.82
CA LEU A 388 19.58 8.49 18.40
C LEU A 388 21.01 8.44 17.87
N LEU A 389 21.35 7.36 17.17
CA LEU A 389 22.63 7.17 16.49
C LEU A 389 22.39 6.88 15.01
N ASP A 390 22.58 7.91 14.19
CA ASP A 390 22.48 7.85 12.75
C ASP A 390 23.76 7.26 12.16
N ILE A 391 23.65 6.07 11.57
CA ILE A 391 24.79 5.39 10.96
C ILE A 391 24.82 5.50 9.43
N ARG A 392 23.96 6.35 8.87
CA ARG A 392 23.92 6.67 7.44
C ARG A 392 25.24 7.29 6.96
N GLU A 393 25.52 7.15 5.67
CA GLU A 393 26.72 7.77 5.10
C GLU A 393 26.49 9.28 4.89
N ASN A 394 27.58 10.08 4.84
CA ASN A 394 27.50 11.54 4.76
C ASN A 394 26.50 12.08 3.71
N PRO A 395 26.43 11.55 2.46
CA PRO A 395 25.47 12.06 1.47
C PRO A 395 24.00 11.90 1.87
N GLU A 396 23.64 10.79 2.53
CA GLU A 396 22.28 10.56 3.03
C GLU A 396 21.96 11.49 4.22
N PHE A 397 22.93 11.65 5.13
CA PHE A 397 22.80 12.56 6.27
C PHE A 397 22.61 14.01 5.82
N MET A 398 23.33 14.44 4.76
CA MET A 398 23.15 15.75 4.15
C MET A 398 21.79 15.93 3.47
N ALA A 399 21.21 14.86 2.93
CA ALA A 399 19.88 14.91 2.34
C ALA A 399 18.84 15.24 3.42
N LYS A 400 18.92 14.58 4.58
CA LYS A 400 18.02 14.86 5.70
C LYS A 400 18.66 14.51 7.02
N GLN A 401 18.71 15.47 7.93
CA GLN A 401 19.18 15.30 9.30
C GLN A 401 17.99 15.07 10.23
N LEU A 402 18.18 14.28 11.29
CA LEU A 402 17.26 14.24 12.42
C LEU A 402 17.85 15.07 13.54
N ASP A 403 17.03 15.95 14.10
CA ASP A 403 17.41 16.74 15.26
C ASP A 403 17.86 15.81 16.40
N ASP A 404 18.90 16.23 17.13
CA ASP A 404 19.48 15.53 18.28
C ASP A 404 20.09 14.13 18.01
N ALA A 405 20.17 13.70 16.74
CA ALA A 405 20.86 12.46 16.39
C ALA A 405 22.38 12.65 16.32
N ILE A 406 23.13 11.76 16.99
CA ILE A 406 24.57 11.65 16.81
C ILE A 406 24.82 10.98 15.47
N HIS A 407 25.67 11.56 14.63
CA HIS A 407 25.98 11.01 13.31
C HIS A 407 27.39 10.40 13.28
N ILE A 408 27.44 9.07 13.08
CA ILE A 408 28.69 8.32 12.87
C ILE A 408 28.43 7.30 11.76
N PRO A 409 28.89 7.53 10.53
CA PRO A 409 28.72 6.58 9.43
C PRO A 409 29.14 5.15 9.81
N LEU A 410 28.40 4.14 9.36
CA LEU A 410 28.71 2.75 9.67
C LEU A 410 30.14 2.36 9.28
N SER A 411 30.64 2.91 8.17
CA SER A 411 32.00 2.72 7.67
C SER A 411 33.09 3.21 8.65
N GLU A 412 32.77 4.18 9.49
CA GLU A 412 33.69 4.80 10.46
C GLU A 412 33.46 4.32 11.90
N LEU A 413 32.27 3.78 12.20
CA LEU A 413 31.80 3.47 13.56
C LEU A 413 32.82 2.72 14.42
N ARG A 414 33.48 1.69 13.90
CA ARG A 414 34.46 0.89 14.67
C ARG A 414 35.66 1.70 15.15
N ASN A 415 36.04 2.75 14.42
CA ASN A 415 37.20 3.58 14.73
C ASN A 415 36.84 4.80 15.58
N ARG A 416 35.54 5.03 15.81
CA ARG A 416 34.98 6.20 16.51
C ARG A 416 34.11 5.80 17.70
N LEU A 417 34.31 4.59 18.24
CA LEU A 417 33.55 4.08 19.39
C LEU A 417 33.80 4.88 20.67
N ASP A 418 34.97 5.49 20.78
CA ASP A 418 35.38 6.35 21.89
C ASP A 418 34.62 7.68 21.95
N GLU A 419 33.94 8.08 20.87
CA GLU A 419 33.04 9.23 20.86
C GLU A 419 31.69 8.94 21.55
N LEU A 420 31.37 7.67 21.79
CA LEU A 420 30.12 7.24 22.39
C LEU A 420 30.25 7.04 23.90
N ASP A 421 29.34 7.64 24.65
CA ASP A 421 29.18 7.40 26.09
C ASP A 421 28.56 6.01 26.34
N PRO A 422 29.26 5.09 27.03
CA PRO A 422 28.76 3.73 27.30
C PRO A 422 27.59 3.68 28.30
N GLN A 423 27.26 4.77 29.00
CA GLN A 423 26.10 4.83 29.90
C GLN A 423 24.78 5.12 29.19
N LYS A 424 24.83 5.59 27.94
CA LYS A 424 23.63 5.88 27.15
C LYS A 424 23.03 4.62 26.53
N HIS A 425 21.72 4.62 26.37
CA HIS A 425 21.02 3.62 25.55
C HIS A 425 20.86 4.18 24.14
N TYR A 426 21.62 3.61 23.19
CA TYR A 426 21.55 4.06 21.80
C TYR A 426 20.40 3.40 21.04
N LEU A 427 19.73 4.18 20.20
CA LEU A 427 18.84 3.67 19.16
C LEU A 427 19.49 3.92 17.80
N THR A 428 20.09 2.87 17.25
CA THR A 428 20.72 2.94 15.94
C THR A 428 19.68 2.95 14.84
N PHE A 429 19.90 3.74 13.80
CA PHE A 429 19.07 3.70 12.60
C PHE A 429 19.87 3.95 11.34
N CYS A 430 19.32 3.47 10.23
CA CYS A 430 19.72 3.84 8.88
C CYS A 430 18.45 4.07 8.06
N SER A 431 18.56 4.19 6.74
CA SER A 431 17.37 4.32 5.90
C SER A 431 16.36 3.18 6.07
N VAL A 432 16.80 1.91 6.03
CA VAL A 432 15.90 0.74 5.98
C VAL A 432 16.07 -0.27 7.12
N GLY A 433 16.80 0.11 8.17
CA GLY A 433 17.09 -0.72 9.36
C GLY A 433 18.24 -1.75 9.22
N LEU A 434 18.65 -2.13 8.00
CA LEU A 434 19.70 -3.16 7.79
C LEU A 434 21.07 -2.76 8.34
N ARG A 435 21.57 -1.57 7.98
CA ARG A 435 22.87 -1.08 8.47
C ARG A 435 22.79 -0.73 9.97
N GLY A 436 21.62 -0.31 10.45
CA GLY A 436 21.34 -0.10 11.87
C GLY A 436 21.54 -1.38 12.68
N TYR A 437 21.00 -2.51 12.19
CA TYR A 437 21.28 -3.83 12.78
C TYR A 437 22.78 -4.16 12.80
N VAL A 438 23.54 -3.86 11.75
CA VAL A 438 25.00 -4.09 11.74
C VAL A 438 25.69 -3.24 12.81
N ALA A 439 25.33 -1.97 12.96
CA ALA A 439 25.83 -1.10 14.01
C ALA A 439 25.47 -1.61 15.41
N GLU A 440 24.22 -2.03 15.61
CA GLU A 440 23.75 -2.66 16.84
C GLU A 440 24.63 -3.87 17.21
N ARG A 441 24.96 -4.74 16.25
CA ARG A 441 25.84 -5.90 16.49
C ARG A 441 27.24 -5.48 16.90
N VAL A 442 27.82 -4.49 16.23
CA VAL A 442 29.15 -3.94 16.58
C VAL A 442 29.14 -3.37 18.00
N LEU A 443 28.12 -2.58 18.34
CA LEU A 443 28.00 -1.91 19.63
C LEU A 443 27.73 -2.91 20.77
N LYS A 444 26.84 -3.89 20.58
CA LYS A 444 26.61 -4.97 21.57
C LYS A 444 27.90 -5.77 21.85
N GLN A 445 28.70 -6.04 20.82
CA GLN A 445 29.99 -6.73 20.98
C GLN A 445 31.03 -5.89 21.73
N ASN A 446 30.84 -4.58 21.83
CA ASN A 446 31.67 -3.65 22.59
C ASN A 446 30.97 -3.19 23.89
N ASN A 447 29.99 -3.97 24.39
CA ASN A 447 29.30 -3.76 25.67
C ASN A 447 28.46 -2.48 25.78
N PHE A 448 28.00 -1.92 24.65
CA PHE A 448 27.02 -0.83 24.67
C PHE A 448 25.59 -1.36 24.82
N THR A 449 24.74 -0.59 25.52
CA THR A 449 23.29 -0.79 25.51
C THR A 449 22.72 -0.16 24.25
N VAL A 450 22.21 -0.99 23.33
CA VAL A 450 21.78 -0.52 22.02
C VAL A 450 20.60 -1.34 21.49
N SER A 451 19.68 -0.63 20.83
CA SER A 451 18.54 -1.17 20.09
C SER A 451 18.60 -0.67 18.64
N ASN A 452 17.81 -1.27 17.74
CA ASN A 452 17.74 -0.88 16.33
C ASN A 452 16.34 -0.38 15.97
N LEU A 453 16.24 0.73 15.24
CA LEU A 453 14.95 1.24 14.77
C LEU A 453 14.40 0.32 13.67
N LEU A 454 13.28 -0.33 13.94
CA LEU A 454 12.64 -1.27 13.03
C LEU A 454 12.17 -0.55 11.76
N GLY A 455 12.56 -1.07 10.59
CA GLY A 455 12.26 -0.44 9.30
C GLY A 455 13.09 0.82 8.99
N GLY A 456 13.86 1.33 9.94
CA GLY A 456 14.70 2.51 9.78
C GLY A 456 13.94 3.81 9.53
N LEU A 457 14.68 4.82 9.05
CA LEU A 457 14.16 6.16 8.77
C LEU A 457 13.01 6.13 7.75
N ARG A 458 13.06 5.26 6.74
CA ARG A 458 11.99 5.16 5.73
C ARG A 458 10.64 4.83 6.36
N THR A 459 10.59 3.83 7.25
CA THR A 459 9.33 3.51 7.96
C THR A 459 8.88 4.68 8.83
N MET A 460 9.81 5.32 9.53
CA MET A 460 9.49 6.49 10.35
C MET A 460 8.87 7.63 9.53
N GLU A 461 9.45 7.97 8.38
CA GLU A 461 8.98 9.06 7.52
C GLU A 461 7.60 8.79 6.94
N GLU A 462 7.35 7.55 6.51
CA GLU A 462 6.04 7.17 6.02
C GLU A 462 4.96 7.32 7.10
N LEU A 463 5.31 7.03 8.36
CA LEU A 463 4.42 7.17 9.51
C LEU A 463 4.21 8.63 9.93
N GLU A 464 5.21 9.49 9.72
CA GLU A 464 5.15 10.93 10.00
C GLU A 464 4.45 11.75 8.92
N GLU A 465 4.39 11.25 7.69
CA GLU A 465 3.79 11.96 6.56
C GLU A 465 2.35 12.39 6.86
N ASP A 466 2.02 13.66 6.64
CA ASP A 466 0.65 14.16 6.80
C ASP A 466 -0.06 14.24 5.45
N ILE A 467 -1.08 13.39 5.29
CA ILE A 467 -1.87 13.29 4.06
C ILE A 467 -2.60 14.61 3.75
N THR A 468 -2.91 15.42 4.76
CA THR A 468 -3.58 16.71 4.55
C THR A 468 -2.68 17.71 3.83
N ASN A 469 -1.36 17.64 4.04
CA ASN A 469 -0.37 18.45 3.35
C ASN A 469 -0.22 18.03 1.87
N ILE A 470 -0.28 16.72 1.59
CA ILE A 470 -0.26 16.19 0.21
C ILE A 470 -1.47 16.71 -0.58
N ASN A 471 -2.66 16.68 0.03
CA ASN A 471 -3.89 17.15 -0.60
C ASN A 471 -3.87 18.68 -0.89
N SER A 472 -3.18 19.47 -0.08
CA SER A 472 -3.19 20.94 -0.19
C SER A 472 -2.06 21.50 -1.07
N SER A 473 -0.92 20.80 -1.19
CA SER A 473 0.24 21.23 -1.99
C SER A 473 0.00 21.24 -3.50
N LYS A 474 -1.04 20.57 -3.98
CA LYS A 474 -1.29 20.36 -5.42
C LYS A 474 -2.19 21.41 -6.08
N ASN A 475 -2.82 22.29 -5.31
CA ASN A 475 -3.52 23.47 -5.85
C ASN A 475 -2.58 24.51 -6.47
N TYR A 476 -1.25 24.31 -6.41
CA TYR A 476 -0.24 25.22 -7.00
C TYR A 476 0.31 24.79 -8.37
N PHE A 477 -0.03 23.60 -8.88
CA PHE A 477 0.53 23.07 -10.14
C PHE A 477 -0.51 22.78 -11.25
N GLU A 478 -1.71 23.35 -11.19
CA GLU A 478 -2.60 23.41 -12.36
C GLU A 478 -2.21 24.57 -13.28
N GLN A 479 -1.21 24.34 -14.15
CA GLN A 479 -1.05 24.98 -15.48
C GLN A 479 0.26 24.53 -16.14
N SER A 480 0.33 23.30 -16.68
CA SER A 480 1.27 22.96 -17.76
C SER A 480 1.02 21.59 -18.38
N HIS A 481 -0.23 21.27 -18.75
CA HIS A 481 -0.47 20.20 -19.73
C HIS A 481 -1.21 20.79 -20.92
N ALA A 482 -0.45 21.39 -21.82
CA ALA A 482 -0.88 21.75 -23.16
C ALA A 482 -0.41 20.65 -24.13
N GLU A 483 -1.39 19.87 -24.59
CA GLU A 483 -1.57 19.32 -25.93
C GLU A 483 -0.30 19.16 -26.80
N ASP A 484 0.21 17.93 -26.88
CA ASP A 484 1.02 17.47 -28.01
C ASP A 484 0.14 17.36 -29.27
N MET A 485 0.10 18.43 -30.06
CA MET A 485 -0.31 18.36 -31.47
C MET A 485 0.93 18.35 -32.37
N THR A 486 1.17 17.17 -32.94
CA THR A 486 2.07 16.96 -34.08
C THR A 486 1.46 17.55 -35.34
N ASN A 487 2.03 18.62 -35.91
CA ASN A 487 2.21 18.79 -37.37
C ASN A 487 2.79 20.15 -37.79
N ILE A 488 3.37 20.13 -39.00
CA ILE A 488 3.86 21.25 -39.85
C ILE A 488 5.26 21.74 -39.42
N GLY A 489 6.28 21.82 -40.27
CA GLY A 489 6.37 21.73 -41.72
C GLY A 489 7.65 22.48 -42.11
N SER A 490 8.43 21.90 -43.01
CA SER A 490 9.66 22.44 -43.57
C SER A 490 9.49 23.87 -44.08
N SER A 491 10.26 24.82 -43.55
CA SER A 491 10.58 26.08 -44.25
C SER A 491 11.93 26.62 -43.82
N GLN A 492 12.58 27.27 -44.79
CA GLN A 492 14.01 27.52 -44.90
C GLN A 492 14.52 28.57 -43.92
N VAL A 493 15.76 28.37 -43.46
CA VAL A 493 16.54 29.30 -42.63
C VAL A 493 17.22 30.34 -43.54
N ASP A 494 16.94 31.62 -43.28
CA ASP A 494 17.79 32.73 -43.71
C ASP A 494 18.74 33.14 -42.56
N ASN A 495 20.00 33.35 -42.92
CA ASN A 495 21.10 33.71 -42.05
C ASN A 495 21.00 35.16 -41.54
N SER A 496 21.15 35.36 -40.23
CA SER A 496 21.97 36.47 -39.73
C SER A 496 22.49 36.22 -38.31
N SER A 497 23.81 36.20 -38.25
CA SER A 497 24.74 36.22 -37.11
C SER A 497 24.34 37.07 -35.90
N ASN A 498 24.47 36.48 -34.71
CA ASN A 498 25.07 37.14 -33.55
C ASN A 498 25.67 36.09 -32.60
N SER A 499 27.00 36.05 -32.55
CA SER A 499 27.81 35.19 -31.69
C SER A 499 27.86 35.73 -30.27
N ASN A 500 27.09 35.14 -29.36
CA ASN A 500 27.49 35.01 -27.96
C ASN A 500 27.68 33.51 -27.72
N SER A 501 28.89 33.10 -27.35
CA SER A 501 29.22 31.72 -27.01
C SER A 501 28.45 31.30 -25.75
N ILE A 502 27.26 30.73 -25.94
CA ILE A 502 26.57 29.95 -24.92
C ILE A 502 27.44 28.71 -24.73
N LYS A 503 28.03 28.53 -23.54
CA LYS A 503 28.57 27.21 -23.17
C LYS A 503 27.41 26.24 -23.28
N GLU A 504 27.48 25.28 -24.21
CA GLU A 504 26.47 24.23 -24.33
C GLU A 504 26.38 23.50 -22.98
N THR A 505 25.22 23.60 -22.33
CA THR A 505 24.95 22.85 -21.09
C THR A 505 24.99 21.37 -21.42
N GLN A 506 25.97 20.66 -20.86
CA GLN A 506 26.11 19.23 -21.08
C GLN A 506 25.09 18.48 -20.22
N ILE A 507 24.40 17.50 -20.81
CA ILE A 507 23.48 16.60 -20.09
C ILE A 507 24.16 15.25 -19.95
N GLU A 508 24.41 14.83 -18.71
CA GLU A 508 24.90 13.49 -18.38
C GLU A 508 23.75 12.65 -17.83
N ILE A 509 23.66 11.39 -18.25
CA ILE A 509 22.61 10.47 -17.81
C ILE A 509 23.19 9.52 -16.76
N LEU A 510 22.56 9.47 -15.59
CA LEU A 510 22.92 8.59 -14.48
C LEU A 510 21.77 7.63 -14.17
N ASP A 511 21.96 6.34 -14.48
CA ASP A 511 21.04 5.28 -14.08
C ASP A 511 21.48 4.67 -12.73
N VAL A 512 20.71 4.96 -11.69
CA VAL A 512 20.87 4.40 -10.34
C VAL A 512 19.73 3.45 -9.99
N CYS A 513 19.00 2.94 -10.98
CA CYS A 513 17.94 1.96 -10.77
C CYS A 513 18.50 0.69 -10.12
N GLY A 514 17.70 0.13 -9.23
CA GLY A 514 17.99 -1.10 -8.49
C GLY A 514 19.00 -0.96 -7.35
N LEU A 515 19.70 0.17 -7.25
CA LEU A 515 20.44 0.50 -6.04
C LEU A 515 19.47 0.77 -4.88
N SER A 516 19.72 0.14 -3.74
CA SER A 516 19.01 0.45 -2.49
C SER A 516 19.83 1.42 -1.65
N CYS A 517 19.15 2.23 -0.84
CA CYS A 517 19.77 3.19 0.06
C CYS A 517 21.00 2.62 0.82
N PRO A 518 22.22 3.20 0.66
CA PRO A 518 22.54 4.56 0.17
C PRO A 518 22.65 4.79 -1.33
N GLY A 519 22.62 3.72 -2.11
CA GLY A 519 23.24 3.70 -3.43
C GLY A 519 22.86 4.87 -4.33
N PRO A 520 21.56 5.21 -4.51
CA PRO A 520 21.16 6.30 -5.42
C PRO A 520 21.81 7.66 -5.08
N ILE A 521 21.64 8.15 -3.86
CA ILE A 521 22.16 9.48 -3.46
C ILE A 521 23.69 9.52 -3.41
N VAL A 522 24.33 8.42 -3.01
CA VAL A 522 25.81 8.35 -3.01
C VAL A 522 26.35 8.40 -4.44
N GLN A 523 25.70 7.76 -5.41
CA GLN A 523 26.12 7.84 -6.82
C GLN A 523 25.85 9.21 -7.42
N VAL A 524 24.71 9.84 -7.11
CA VAL A 524 24.46 11.24 -7.51
C VAL A 524 25.54 12.17 -6.98
N ALA A 525 25.88 12.06 -5.68
CA ALA A 525 26.89 12.91 -5.08
C ALA A 525 28.27 12.75 -5.74
N LYS A 526 28.63 11.53 -6.18
CA LYS A 526 29.85 11.28 -6.95
C LYS A 526 29.78 11.87 -8.35
N ALA A 527 28.72 11.61 -9.10
CA ALA A 527 28.56 12.12 -10.46
C ALA A 527 28.55 13.66 -10.50
N ILE A 528 27.87 14.32 -9.55
CA ILE A 528 27.88 15.79 -9.44
C ILE A 528 29.29 16.34 -9.16
N GLN A 529 30.18 15.60 -8.47
CA GLN A 529 31.57 16.04 -8.29
C GLN A 529 32.36 16.01 -9.61
N GLU A 530 31.98 15.15 -10.55
CA GLU A 530 32.70 14.91 -11.81
C GLU A 530 32.28 15.85 -12.95
N ILE A 531 31.08 16.47 -12.90
CA ILE A 531 30.60 17.42 -13.92
C ILE A 531 30.96 18.88 -13.61
N ASN A 532 30.84 19.81 -14.58
CA ASN A 532 31.15 21.23 -14.37
C ASN A 532 29.94 22.01 -13.82
N ASP A 533 30.19 23.17 -13.22
CA ASP A 533 29.13 24.07 -12.79
C ASP A 533 28.27 24.51 -13.99
N GLY A 534 26.95 24.39 -13.84
CA GLY A 534 25.97 24.65 -14.89
C GLY A 534 25.59 23.43 -15.74
N ASP A 535 26.33 22.31 -15.67
CA ASP A 535 25.97 21.05 -16.34
C ASP A 535 24.78 20.37 -15.64
N ILE A 536 24.05 19.54 -16.37
CA ILE A 536 22.83 18.86 -15.92
C ILE A 536 23.09 17.36 -15.82
N LEU A 537 22.67 16.78 -14.69
CA LEU A 537 22.61 15.35 -14.45
C LEU A 537 21.15 14.87 -14.51
N ASP A 538 20.82 14.05 -15.50
CA ASP A 538 19.52 13.39 -15.68
C ASP A 538 19.56 12.00 -15.03
N ILE A 539 18.81 11.82 -13.94
CA ILE A 539 18.95 10.70 -13.02
C ILE A 539 17.69 9.83 -13.08
N ARG A 540 17.88 8.51 -13.12
CA ARG A 540 16.80 7.52 -13.02
C ARG A 540 17.02 6.62 -11.81
N ALA A 541 16.02 6.49 -10.94
CA ALA A 541 16.06 5.66 -9.74
C ALA A 541 14.81 4.80 -9.59
N THR A 542 14.88 3.74 -8.79
CA THR A 542 13.72 2.89 -8.42
C THR A 542 13.52 2.76 -6.91
N ASP A 543 14.25 3.56 -6.14
CA ASP A 543 14.08 3.71 -4.69
C ASP A 543 13.08 4.83 -4.40
N PRO A 544 11.93 4.56 -3.77
CA PRO A 544 10.95 5.61 -3.45
C PRO A 544 11.48 6.73 -2.55
N GLY A 545 12.48 6.45 -1.71
CA GLY A 545 13.13 7.47 -0.89
C GLY A 545 13.87 8.53 -1.73
N PHE A 546 14.29 8.16 -2.94
CA PHE A 546 15.10 9.03 -3.82
C PHE A 546 14.41 10.36 -4.12
N SER A 547 13.10 10.38 -4.35
CA SER A 547 12.39 11.61 -4.74
C SER A 547 12.42 12.70 -3.66
N LYS A 548 12.32 12.31 -2.37
CA LYS A 548 12.42 13.24 -1.24
C LYS A 548 13.87 13.58 -0.93
N ASP A 549 14.74 12.58 -0.99
CA ASP A 549 16.16 12.74 -0.71
C ASP A 549 16.83 13.66 -1.73
N ILE A 550 16.53 13.53 -3.03
CA ILE A 550 17.20 14.26 -4.10
C ILE A 550 16.89 15.75 -4.07
N GLU A 551 15.65 16.10 -3.72
CA GLU A 551 15.21 17.48 -3.57
C GLU A 551 15.90 18.15 -2.38
N SER A 552 15.90 17.47 -1.24
CA SER A 552 16.53 17.96 -0.02
C SER A 552 18.06 18.03 -0.17
N TRP A 553 18.66 17.02 -0.78
CA TRP A 553 20.09 16.94 -1.07
C TRP A 553 20.52 18.08 -2.00
N ALA A 554 19.81 18.32 -3.11
CA ALA A 554 20.14 19.40 -4.04
C ALA A 554 20.14 20.75 -3.32
N LYS A 555 19.10 21.03 -2.52
CA LYS A 555 18.98 22.24 -1.70
C LYS A 555 20.13 22.40 -0.71
N ASN A 556 20.47 21.33 0.02
CA ASN A 556 21.49 21.39 1.08
C ASN A 556 22.93 21.39 0.54
N THR A 557 23.14 21.00 -0.72
CA THR A 557 24.46 20.99 -1.38
C THR A 557 24.68 22.17 -2.32
N GLY A 558 23.70 23.07 -2.46
CA GLY A 558 23.80 24.25 -3.33
C GLY A 558 23.64 23.92 -4.82
N ASN A 559 22.97 22.80 -5.14
CA ASN A 559 22.61 22.39 -6.51
C ASN A 559 21.14 22.74 -6.80
N THR A 560 20.78 22.81 -8.09
CA THR A 560 19.43 23.23 -8.51
C THR A 560 18.65 22.04 -9.07
N LEU A 561 17.53 21.66 -8.44
CA LEU A 561 16.59 20.67 -8.98
C LEU A 561 15.74 21.32 -10.09
N LEU A 562 15.84 20.81 -11.33
CA LEU A 562 15.15 21.35 -12.50
C LEU A 562 13.83 20.65 -12.79
N GLU A 563 13.80 19.32 -12.67
CA GLU A 563 12.66 18.49 -13.03
C GLU A 563 12.60 17.28 -12.11
N LYS A 564 11.38 16.82 -11.79
CA LYS A 564 11.11 15.61 -11.02
C LYS A 564 9.87 14.90 -11.58
N THR A 565 9.97 13.60 -11.82
CA THR A 565 8.85 12.78 -12.31
C THR A 565 8.80 11.43 -11.60
N GLU A 566 7.61 10.88 -11.41
CA GLU A 566 7.40 9.61 -10.71
C GLU A 566 6.33 8.78 -11.44
N GLY A 567 6.56 7.47 -11.58
CA GLY A 567 5.58 6.54 -12.12
C GLY A 567 6.11 5.13 -12.31
N LYS A 568 5.26 4.11 -12.13
CA LYS A 568 5.61 2.68 -12.31
C LYS A 568 6.86 2.23 -11.53
N GLY A 569 7.05 2.77 -10.31
CA GLY A 569 8.21 2.46 -9.48
C GLY A 569 9.53 3.07 -9.97
N GLN A 570 9.49 3.99 -10.95
CA GLN A 570 10.62 4.81 -11.39
C GLN A 570 10.47 6.24 -10.90
N PHE A 571 11.58 6.82 -10.44
CA PHE A 571 11.70 8.16 -9.88
C PHE A 571 12.83 8.85 -10.65
N ASN A 572 12.50 9.83 -11.50
CA ASN A 572 13.49 10.55 -12.30
C ASN A 572 13.65 11.98 -11.80
N ALA A 573 14.87 12.50 -11.86
CA ALA A 573 15.19 13.87 -11.49
C ALA A 573 16.27 14.46 -12.40
N LYS A 574 16.16 15.75 -12.72
CA LYS A 574 17.24 16.52 -13.37
C LYS A 574 17.82 17.52 -12.40
N ILE A 575 19.12 17.44 -12.14
CA ILE A 575 19.84 18.39 -11.28
C ILE A 575 20.87 19.15 -12.10
N GLN A 576 20.92 20.47 -11.95
CA GLN A 576 22.02 21.30 -12.40
C GLN A 576 23.03 21.50 -11.27
N LYS A 577 24.33 21.34 -11.57
CA LYS A 577 25.40 21.62 -10.61
C LYS A 577 25.51 23.12 -10.35
N GLY A 578 25.51 23.49 -9.07
CA GLY A 578 25.55 24.88 -8.61
C GLY A 578 24.18 25.58 -8.65
N LEU A 579 24.16 26.83 -8.18
CA LEU A 579 22.99 27.70 -8.24
C LEU A 579 22.81 28.16 -9.68
N GLY A 580 21.75 27.69 -10.34
CA GLY A 580 21.44 28.08 -11.71
C GLY A 580 21.35 29.61 -11.82
N HIS A 581 21.98 30.18 -12.85
CA HIS A 581 21.78 31.58 -13.22
C HIS A 581 20.33 31.78 -13.69
N ILE A 582 19.39 31.92 -12.76
CA ILE A 582 18.09 32.50 -13.05
C ILE A 582 18.30 34.02 -13.11
N GLN A 583 18.62 34.55 -14.29
CA GLN A 583 18.39 35.97 -14.56
C GLN A 583 16.89 36.24 -14.53
N ASN A 584 16.34 36.48 -13.34
CA ASN A 584 15.11 37.23 -13.21
C ASN A 584 15.40 38.67 -13.65
N LYS A 585 15.21 38.96 -14.95
CA LYS A 585 15.02 40.35 -15.40
C LYS A 585 13.69 40.85 -14.83
N VAL A 586 13.75 41.39 -13.61
CA VAL A 586 12.79 42.39 -13.17
C VAL A 586 13.08 43.64 -13.99
N VAL A 587 12.30 43.86 -15.05
CA VAL A 587 12.24 45.16 -15.72
C VAL A 587 11.45 46.08 -14.79
N PRO A 588 12.00 47.23 -14.34
CA PRO A 588 11.20 48.20 -13.61
C PRO A 588 10.17 48.79 -14.57
N ASN A 589 8.89 48.75 -14.19
CA ASN A 589 7.82 49.50 -14.86
C ASN A 589 8.23 50.99 -14.90
N GLN A 590 8.58 51.50 -16.08
CA GLN A 590 8.56 52.92 -16.35
C GLN A 590 7.11 53.33 -16.60
N GLU A 591 6.58 54.15 -15.69
CA GLU A 591 5.35 54.91 -15.91
C GLU A 591 5.52 55.81 -17.13
N ILE A 592 4.70 55.59 -18.15
CA ILE A 592 4.41 56.59 -19.19
C ILE A 592 2.96 57.01 -18.98
N SER A 593 2.76 58.14 -18.29
CA SER A 593 1.51 58.89 -18.40
C SER A 593 1.69 59.93 -19.51
N LEU A 594 0.83 59.83 -20.53
CA LEU A 594 0.63 60.86 -21.53
C LEU A 594 -0.48 61.78 -21.02
N THR A 595 -0.15 63.04 -20.74
CA THR A 595 -1.08 64.15 -20.95
C THR A 595 -0.33 65.41 -21.36
N GLU A 596 -0.95 66.07 -22.34
CA GLU A 596 -0.52 67.21 -23.14
C GLU A 596 -0.28 68.49 -22.32
N ASN A 597 0.63 69.36 -22.81
CA ASN A 597 0.29 70.77 -23.09
C ASN A 597 1.41 71.53 -23.83
N LYS A 598 1.00 72.08 -24.97
CA LYS A 598 1.56 73.17 -25.80
C LYS A 598 2.85 72.98 -26.58
#